data_AF-A0A556QVL2-F1
#
_entry.id   AF-A0A556QVL2-F1
#
_cell.length_a   1.000
_cell.length_b   1.000
_cell.length_c   1.000
_cell.angle_alpha   90.00
_cell.angle_beta   90.00
_cell.angle_gamma   90.00
#
_symmetry.space_group_name_H-M   'P 1'
#
loop_
_entity.id
_entity.type
_entity.pdbx_description
1 polymer ?
#
loop_
_entity_poly.entity_id
_entity_poly.type
_entity_poly.pdbx_seq_one_letter_code
_entity_poly.pdbx_strand_id
1 'polypeptide(L)'
;MLNTMLWDISPELFTKGLLNIRWYNLLFMTGVLGSSVILCYIFAKAGRKKEEAEQLRGYIILGILAGARLGHVIFYQWDYFKDHLLEIFLPITFSPTFKIIGFSGLASHGGVLALYLLFSFM
;
A
#
# COMPACT_ATOMS: atom_id res chain seq x y z
N MET A 1 18.30 -35.51 12.57
CA MET A 1 17.01 -34.94 12.15
C MET A 1 17.12 -33.42 12.20
N LEU A 2 17.05 -32.73 11.06
CA LEU A 2 16.74 -31.30 11.03
C LEU A 2 15.21 -31.20 11.08
N ASN A 3 14.63 -31.12 12.28
CA ASN A 3 13.18 -31.21 12.47
C ASN A 3 12.45 -29.87 12.23
N THR A 4 13.18 -28.77 11.97
CA THR A 4 12.62 -27.44 11.73
C THR A 4 13.52 -26.63 10.80
N MET A 5 12.92 -25.95 9.82
CA MET A 5 13.59 -24.86 9.10
C MET A 5 13.53 -23.58 9.95
N LEU A 6 14.68 -22.96 10.19
CA LEU A 6 14.77 -21.66 10.84
C LEU A 6 14.41 -20.58 9.81
N TRP A 7 13.35 -19.82 10.08
CA TRP A 7 12.91 -18.69 9.24
C TRP A 7 13.32 -17.38 9.93
N ASP A 8 14.51 -16.88 9.61
CA ASP A 8 15.15 -15.72 10.24
C ASP A 8 15.40 -14.56 9.26
N ILE A 9 14.73 -14.56 8.11
CA ILE A 9 14.85 -13.50 7.10
C ILE A 9 14.39 -12.17 7.70
N SER A 10 15.27 -11.17 7.63
CA SER A 10 14.94 -9.81 8.04
C SER A 10 13.76 -9.26 7.23
N PRO A 11 12.71 -8.72 7.88
CA PRO A 11 11.62 -8.04 7.17
C PRO A 11 12.08 -6.70 6.58
N GLU A 12 13.20 -6.17 7.04
CA GLU A 12 13.80 -4.93 6.55
C GLU A 12 14.64 -5.22 5.31
N LEU A 13 14.28 -4.56 4.20
CA LEU A 13 15.04 -4.60 2.96
C LEU A 13 16.26 -3.69 3.03
N PHE A 14 16.07 -2.48 3.57
CA PHE A 14 17.11 -1.46 3.65
C PHE A 14 16.87 -0.55 4.85
N THR A 15 17.89 -0.46 5.70
CA THR A 15 17.90 0.44 6.86
C THR A 15 19.17 1.28 6.84
N LYS A 16 19.02 2.60 6.66
CA LYS A 16 20.13 3.56 6.71
C LYS A 16 19.68 4.85 7.37
N GLY A 17 20.20 5.12 8.57
CA GLY A 17 19.84 6.30 9.36
C GLY A 17 18.33 6.35 9.63
N LEU A 18 17.66 7.39 9.15
CA LEU A 18 16.22 7.60 9.32
C LEU A 18 15.37 6.78 8.34
N LEU A 19 15.95 6.21 7.29
CA LEU A 19 15.20 5.47 6.27
C LEU A 19 15.14 3.98 6.60
N ASN A 20 13.91 3.44 6.66
CA ASN A 20 13.63 2.01 6.87
C ASN A 20 12.62 1.54 5.82
N ILE A 21 13.06 0.70 4.88
CA ILE A 21 12.21 0.12 3.84
C ILE A 21 12.06 -1.36 4.11
N ARG A 22 10.82 -1.85 4.09
CA ARG A 22 10.48 -3.26 4.30
C ARG A 22 10.17 -3.96 2.98
N TRP A 23 10.43 -5.27 2.92
CA TRP A 23 10.04 -6.10 1.77
C TRP A 23 8.56 -5.99 1.44
N TYR A 24 7.73 -5.94 2.48
CA TYR A 24 6.29 -5.77 2.36
C TYR A 24 5.91 -4.56 1.50
N ASN A 25 6.49 -3.39 1.77
CA ASN A 25 6.18 -2.16 1.04
C ASN A 25 6.54 -2.30 -0.44
N LEU A 26 7.72 -2.87 -0.72
CA LEU A 26 8.19 -3.07 -2.08
C LEU A 26 7.23 -4.00 -2.84
N LEU A 27 6.92 -5.16 -2.27
CA LEU A 27 6.04 -6.15 -2.91
C LEU A 27 4.60 -5.63 -3.10
N PHE A 28 4.09 -4.86 -2.15
CA PHE A 28 2.79 -4.23 -2.30
C PHE A 28 2.80 -3.21 -3.46
N MET A 29 3.82 -2.34 -3.50
CA MET A 29 3.96 -1.32 -4.53
C MET A 29 4.17 -1.94 -5.92
N THR A 30 4.93 -3.03 -6.03
CA THR A 30 5.09 -3.73 -7.32
C THR A 30 3.77 -4.33 -7.81
N GLY A 31 2.94 -4.88 -6.92
CA GLY A 31 1.59 -5.34 -7.27
C GLY A 31 0.70 -4.21 -7.78
N VAL A 32 0.70 -3.06 -7.11
CA VAL A 32 -0.06 -1.86 -7.54
C VAL A 32 0.44 -1.36 -8.89
N LEU A 33 1.76 -1.20 -9.08
CA LEU A 33 2.32 -0.72 -10.34
C LEU A 33 2.08 -1.71 -11.49
N GLY A 34 2.26 -3.02 -11.23
CA GLY A 34 2.02 -4.08 -12.20
C GLY A 34 0.58 -4.14 -12.67
N SER A 35 -0.40 -4.06 -11.74
CA SER A 35 -1.82 -3.97 -12.10
C SER A 35 -2.14 -2.71 -12.91
N SER A 36 -1.46 -1.60 -12.63
CA SER A 36 -1.58 -0.36 -13.39
C SER A 36 -1.13 -0.51 -14.85
N VAL A 37 -0.03 -1.23 -15.10
CA VAL A 37 0.44 -1.53 -16.46
C VAL A 37 -0.55 -2.43 -17.20
N ILE A 38 -1.08 -3.44 -16.51
CA ILE A 38 -2.09 -4.35 -17.05
C ILE A 38 -3.37 -3.57 -17.42
N LEU A 39 -3.81 -2.62 -16.61
CA LEU A 39 -4.97 -1.77 -16.91
C LEU A 39 -4.77 -0.99 -18.22
N CYS A 40 -3.63 -0.32 -18.38
CA CYS A 40 -3.30 0.40 -19.61
C CYS A 40 -3.29 -0.53 -20.83
N TYR A 41 -2.74 -1.74 -20.68
CA TYR A 41 -2.75 -2.77 -21.74
C TYR A 41 -4.17 -3.19 -22.14
N ILE A 42 -5.05 -3.42 -21.16
CA ILE A 42 -6.45 -3.80 -21.41
C ILE A 42 -7.18 -2.69 -22.16
N PHE A 43 -7.03 -1.43 -21.75
CA PHE A 43 -7.66 -0.29 -22.40
C PHE A 43 -7.18 -0.11 -23.84
N ALA A 44 -5.88 -0.23 -24.08
CA ALA A 44 -5.32 -0.18 -25.43
C ALA A 44 -5.89 -1.29 -26.32
N LYS A 45 -5.99 -2.53 -25.81
CA LYS A 45 -6.58 -3.66 -26.54
C LYS A 45 -8.08 -3.47 -26.82
N ALA A 46 -8.79 -2.76 -25.95
CA ALA A 46 -10.20 -2.42 -26.12
C ALA A 46 -10.44 -1.22 -27.08
N GLY A 47 -9.38 -0.66 -27.69
CA GLY A 47 -9.49 0.51 -28.57
C GLY A 47 -9.91 1.79 -27.84
N ARG A 48 -9.74 1.84 -26.52
CA ARG A 48 -10.07 3.01 -25.69
C ARG A 48 -8.95 4.04 -25.74
N LYS A 49 -9.32 5.29 -25.48
CA LYS A 49 -8.36 6.40 -25.39
C LYS A 49 -7.41 6.17 -24.21
N LYS A 50 -6.13 6.50 -24.39
CA LYS A 50 -5.12 6.37 -23.35
C LYS A 50 -5.49 7.20 -22.11
N GLU A 51 -6.07 8.36 -22.33
CA GLU A 51 -6.48 9.32 -21.30
C GLU A 51 -7.50 8.71 -20.33
N GLU A 52 -8.42 7.87 -20.81
CA GLU A 52 -9.39 7.17 -19.97
C GLU A 52 -8.69 6.19 -19.02
N ALA A 53 -7.70 5.44 -19.53
CA ALA A 53 -6.92 4.50 -18.74
C ALA A 53 -6.08 5.22 -17.66
N GLU A 54 -5.46 6.34 -18.03
CA GLU A 54 -4.63 7.16 -17.13
C GLU A 54 -5.47 7.78 -16.00
N GLN A 55 -6.67 8.31 -16.33
CA GLN A 55 -7.60 8.84 -15.33
C GLN A 55 -8.04 7.74 -14.36
N LEU A 56 -8.53 6.60 -14.87
CA LEU A 56 -8.98 5.50 -14.04
C LEU A 56 -7.84 4.94 -13.17
N ARG A 57 -6.64 4.82 -13.73
CA ARG A 57 -5.43 4.38 -13.01
C ARG A 57 -5.18 5.27 -11.79
N GLY A 58 -5.27 6.59 -11.94
CA GLY A 58 -5.09 7.53 -10.84
C GLY A 58 -6.08 7.28 -9.70
N TYR A 59 -7.37 7.16 -10.03
CA TYR A 59 -8.41 6.88 -9.03
C TYR A 59 -8.20 5.53 -8.32
N ILE A 60 -7.83 4.48 -9.07
CA ILE A 60 -7.56 3.14 -8.52
C ILE A 60 -6.38 3.17 -7.57
N ILE A 61 -5.24 3.77 -7.96
CA ILE A 61 -4.04 3.81 -7.10
C ILE A 61 -4.34 4.58 -5.81
N LEU A 62 -4.98 5.75 -5.91
CA LEU A 62 -5.35 6.55 -4.74
C LEU A 62 -6.34 5.80 -3.84
N GLY A 63 -7.36 5.17 -4.43
CA GLY A 63 -8.34 4.37 -3.71
C GLY A 63 -7.72 3.19 -2.97
N ILE A 64 -6.83 2.44 -3.62
CA ILE A 64 -6.11 1.30 -2.99
C ILE A 64 -5.26 1.80 -1.83
N LEU A 65 -4.44 2.84 -2.04
CA LEU A 65 -3.53 3.34 -1.01
C LEU A 65 -4.30 3.89 0.20
N ALA A 66 -5.32 4.72 -0.03
CA ALA A 66 -6.14 5.29 1.02
C ALA A 66 -6.95 4.20 1.75
N GLY A 67 -7.64 3.34 1.01
CA GLY A 67 -8.45 2.25 1.57
C GLY A 67 -7.61 1.26 2.36
N ALA A 68 -6.47 0.85 1.82
CA ALA A 68 -5.58 -0.07 2.50
C ALA A 68 -4.99 0.54 3.77
N ARG A 69 -4.62 1.83 3.73
CA ARG A 69 -4.12 2.54 4.91
C ARG A 69 -5.19 2.67 6.00
N LEU A 70 -6.39 3.13 5.64
CA LEU A 70 -7.49 3.27 6.58
C LEU A 70 -7.93 1.93 7.14
N GLY A 71 -8.02 0.89 6.32
CA GLY A 71 -8.30 -0.46 6.78
C GLY A 71 -7.27 -0.94 7.80
N HIS A 72 -5.99 -0.70 7.55
CA HIS A 72 -4.94 -1.07 8.51
C HIS A 72 -5.06 -0.32 9.82
N VAL A 73 -5.27 0.99 9.75
CA VAL A 73 -5.44 1.86 10.92
C VAL A 73 -6.63 1.41 11.75
N ILE A 74 -7.80 1.22 11.15
CA ILE A 74 -9.04 0.91 11.86
C ILE A 74 -9.02 -0.50 12.44
N PHE A 75 -8.58 -1.50 11.65
CA PHE A 75 -8.71 -2.91 12.04
C PHE A 75 -7.51 -3.46 12.81
N TYR A 76 -6.31 -2.90 12.64
CA TYR A 76 -5.10 -3.48 13.25
C TYR A 76 -4.38 -2.55 14.23
N GLN A 77 -4.43 -1.23 14.06
CA GLN A 77 -3.55 -0.32 14.83
C GLN A 77 -4.25 0.95 15.36
N TRP A 78 -5.56 0.88 15.61
CA TRP A 78 -6.33 2.05 16.04
C TRP A 78 -5.80 2.64 17.35
N ASP A 79 -5.40 1.79 18.30
CA ASP A 79 -4.84 2.22 19.58
C ASP A 79 -3.57 3.05 19.46
N TYR A 80 -2.79 2.86 18.40
CA TYR A 80 -1.60 3.69 18.14
C TYR A 80 -1.99 4.99 17.41
N PHE A 81 -2.78 4.86 16.33
CA PHE A 81 -3.06 5.98 15.45
C PHE A 81 -4.03 7.01 16.03
N LYS A 82 -4.87 6.65 17.01
CA LYS A 82 -5.73 7.61 17.72
C LYS A 82 -4.93 8.76 18.35
N ASP A 83 -3.69 8.49 18.78
CA ASP A 83 -2.78 9.47 19.37
C ASP A 83 -1.77 10.03 18.34
N HIS A 84 -1.70 9.45 17.13
CA HIS A 84 -0.74 9.77 16.06
C HIS A 84 -1.43 9.98 14.71
N LEU A 85 -2.48 10.80 14.67
CA LEU A 85 -3.35 10.97 13.50
C LEU A 85 -2.60 11.40 12.23
N LEU A 86 -1.54 12.22 12.35
CA LEU A 86 -0.75 12.65 11.20
C LEU A 86 0.01 11.49 10.54
N GLU A 87 0.41 10.48 11.31
CA GLU A 87 1.10 9.29 10.78
C GLU A 87 0.17 8.42 9.92
N ILE A 88 -1.15 8.61 9.97
CA ILE A 88 -2.08 7.93 9.06
C ILE A 88 -1.78 8.31 7.62
N PHE A 89 -1.54 9.60 7.36
CA PHE A 89 -1.39 10.15 6.01
C PHE A 89 0.06 10.30 5.58
N LEU A 90 1.00 10.29 6.53
CA LEU A 90 2.40 10.55 6.26
C LEU A 90 3.22 9.25 6.34
N PRO A 91 4.19 9.04 5.43
CA PRO A 91 5.08 7.87 5.44
C PRO A 91 6.22 7.98 6.48
N ILE A 92 5.91 8.57 7.63
CA ILE A 92 6.84 8.85 8.71
C ILE A 92 6.24 8.42 10.04
N THR A 93 7.12 8.09 10.98
CA THR A 93 6.75 7.91 12.39
C THR A 93 7.53 8.88 13.23
N PHE A 94 6.88 9.51 14.21
CA PHE A 94 7.48 10.48 15.12
C PHE A 94 7.96 9.82 16.42
N SER A 95 7.32 8.71 16.83
CA SER A 95 7.57 8.02 18.09
C SER A 95 7.99 6.55 17.86
N PRO A 96 8.97 6.00 18.60
CA PRO A 96 9.81 6.65 19.62
C PRO A 96 10.98 7.46 19.03
N THR A 97 11.24 7.34 17.74
CA THR A 97 12.28 8.11 17.03
C THR A 97 11.76 8.45 15.64
N PHE A 98 12.13 9.62 15.12
CA PHE A 98 11.75 10.01 13.77
C PHE A 98 12.33 9.03 12.75
N LYS A 99 11.46 8.35 11.99
CA LYS A 99 11.86 7.46 10.90
C LYS A 99 10.94 7.62 9.70
N ILE A 100 11.54 7.53 8.51
CA ILE A 100 10.86 7.42 7.23
C ILE A 100 10.68 5.93 6.96
N ILE A 101 9.45 5.45 7.18
CA ILE A 101 9.09 4.02 7.08
C ILE A 101 8.35 3.69 5.78
N GLY A 102 8.07 4.71 4.95
CA GLY A 102 7.20 4.58 3.79
C GLY A 102 5.72 4.42 4.19
N PHE A 103 4.84 4.23 3.21
CA PHE A 103 3.46 3.78 3.46
C PHE A 103 3.47 2.29 3.84
N SER A 104 3.97 2.00 5.04
CA SER A 104 3.88 0.69 5.68
C SER A 104 2.56 0.57 6.45
N GLY A 105 2.06 -0.64 6.69
CA GLY A 105 0.76 -0.84 7.32
C GLY A 105 -0.38 -0.55 6.35
N LEU A 106 -0.51 -1.42 5.35
CA LEU A 106 -1.57 -1.41 4.35
C LEU A 106 -2.37 -2.72 4.50
N ALA A 107 -3.68 -2.65 4.55
CA ALA A 107 -4.56 -3.80 4.61
C ALA A 107 -5.15 -4.07 3.23
N SER A 108 -4.86 -5.22 2.62
CA SER A 108 -5.38 -5.57 1.28
C SER A 108 -6.91 -5.49 1.21
N HIS A 109 -7.62 -5.96 2.25
CA HIS A 109 -9.08 -5.90 2.35
C HIS A 109 -9.62 -4.46 2.32
N GLY A 110 -8.92 -3.51 2.95
CA GLY A 110 -9.27 -2.09 2.89
C GLY A 110 -9.12 -1.53 1.48
N GLY A 111 -8.07 -1.95 0.76
CA GLY A 111 -7.90 -1.60 -0.66
C GLY A 111 -8.99 -2.19 -1.55
N VAL A 112 -9.36 -3.45 -1.34
CA VAL A 112 -10.45 -4.13 -2.08
C VAL A 112 -11.79 -3.42 -1.83
N LEU A 113 -12.11 -3.10 -0.58
CA LEU A 113 -13.33 -2.37 -0.24
C LEU A 113 -13.37 -0.99 -0.92
N ALA A 114 -12.25 -0.25 -0.91
CA ALA A 114 -12.18 1.03 -1.58
C ALA A 114 -12.39 0.92 -3.10
N LEU A 115 -11.83 -0.11 -3.75
CA LEU A 115 -12.09 -0.37 -5.17
C LEU A 115 -13.56 -0.72 -5.43
N TYR A 116 -14.15 -1.58 -4.61
CA TYR A 116 -15.57 -1.91 -4.73
C TYR A 116 -16.45 -0.66 -4.65
N LEU A 117 -16.19 0.21 -3.67
CA LEU A 117 -16.90 1.48 -3.54
C LEU A 117 -16.64 2.39 -4.74
N LEU A 118 -15.39 2.57 -5.16
CA LEU A 118 -15.03 3.39 -6.33
C LEU A 118 -15.85 2.98 -7.56
N PHE A 119 -15.89 1.68 -7.88
CA PHE A 119 -16.64 1.17 -9.03
C PHE A 119 -18.16 1.20 -8.84
N SER A 120 -18.66 1.25 -7.60
CA SER A 120 -20.11 1.36 -7.34
C SER A 120 -20.66 2.77 -7.60
N PHE A 121 -19.80 3.79 -7.66
CA PHE A 121 -20.18 5.20 -7.84
C PHE A 121 -19.65 5.83 -9.14
N MET A 122 -19.03 5.06 -10.03
CA MET A 122 -18.60 5.46 -11.38
C MET A 122 -19.52 4.86 -12.43
#